data_AF-A0A661IC18-F1
#
_entry.id   AF-A0A661IC18-F1
#
_cell.length_a   1.000
_cell.length_b   1.000
_cell.length_c   1.000
_cell.angle_alpha   90.00
_cell.angle_beta   90.00
_cell.angle_gamma   90.00
#
_symmetry.space_group_name_H-M   'P 1'
#
loop_
_entity.id
_entity.type
_entity.pdbx_description
1 polymer ?
#
loop_
_entity_poly.entity_id
_entity_poly.type
_entity_poly.pdbx_seq_one_letter_code
_entity_poly.pdbx_strand_id
1 'polypeptide(L)'
;MGVIENAHRQDDEASLMVHPERCLHTLAFIERAQRWQDTWDYLRPHFGEGMEGKSPAEKLKSSGAMISERVLPFPVILLEGALRKIKSLTTYLKPLKTVDYVHTKCHVSTGNLP
;
A
#
# COMPACT_ATOMS: atom_id res chain seq x y z
N MET A 1 -15.04 -17.50 -9.81
CA MET A 1 -14.29 -16.77 -8.77
C MET A 1 -14.99 -16.99 -7.45
N GLY A 2 -14.25 -17.37 -6.42
CA GLY A 2 -14.77 -17.53 -5.06
C GLY A 2 -15.11 -16.18 -4.40
N VAL A 3 -15.87 -16.21 -3.30
CA VAL A 3 -16.24 -15.00 -2.53
C VAL A 3 -15.00 -14.22 -2.08
N ILE A 4 -13.95 -14.93 -1.69
CA ILE A 4 -12.67 -14.36 -1.24
C ILE A 4 -11.95 -13.63 -2.39
N GLU A 5 -11.85 -14.27 -3.56
CA GLU A 5 -11.22 -13.67 -4.75
C GLU A 5 -11.98 -12.42 -5.22
N ASN A 6 -13.30 -12.43 -5.10
CA ASN A 6 -14.12 -11.27 -5.42
C ASN A 6 -13.93 -10.10 -4.44
N ALA A 7 -13.78 -10.39 -3.15
CA ALA A 7 -13.50 -9.36 -2.14
C ALA A 7 -12.12 -8.71 -2.37
N HIS A 8 -11.07 -9.52 -2.58
CA HIS A 8 -9.74 -9.01 -2.90
C HIS A 8 -9.74 -8.16 -4.17
N ARG A 9 -10.41 -8.61 -5.22
CA ARG A 9 -10.54 -7.83 -6.45
C ARG A 9 -11.25 -6.49 -6.21
N GLN A 10 -12.30 -6.47 -5.39
CA GLN A 10 -13.00 -5.22 -5.06
C GLN A 10 -12.11 -4.25 -4.30
N ASP A 11 -11.28 -4.74 -3.37
CA ASP A 11 -10.34 -3.91 -2.63
C ASP A 11 -9.23 -3.37 -3.56
N ASP A 12 -8.69 -4.22 -4.44
CA ASP A 12 -7.69 -3.83 -5.45
C ASP A 12 -8.25 -2.77 -6.41
N GLU A 13 -9.46 -2.99 -6.94
CA GLU A 13 -10.15 -2.02 -7.82
C GLU A 13 -10.47 -0.72 -7.07
N ALA A 14 -10.86 -0.81 -5.80
CA ALA A 14 -11.15 0.37 -4.98
C ALA A 14 -9.92 1.22 -4.72
N SER A 15 -8.72 0.65 -4.64
CA SER A 15 -7.47 1.40 -4.49
C SER A 15 -7.23 2.37 -5.66
N LEU A 16 -7.77 2.07 -6.85
CA LEU A 16 -7.66 2.93 -8.03
C LEU A 16 -8.50 4.21 -7.91
N MET A 17 -9.46 4.28 -6.98
CA MET A 17 -10.28 5.49 -6.75
C MET A 17 -9.45 6.71 -6.32
N VAL A 18 -8.22 6.50 -5.83
CA VAL A 18 -7.27 7.59 -5.56
C VAL A 18 -6.98 8.40 -6.82
N HIS A 19 -7.07 7.76 -8.00
CA HIS A 19 -6.87 8.35 -9.32
C HIS A 19 -5.60 9.21 -9.39
N PRO A 20 -4.40 8.59 -9.36
CA PRO A 20 -3.12 9.32 -9.31
C PRO A 20 -2.95 10.29 -10.47
N GLU A 21 -3.44 9.94 -11.67
CA GLU A 21 -3.38 10.80 -12.87
C GLU A 21 -4.11 12.15 -12.71
N ARG A 22 -5.06 12.24 -11.77
CA ARG A 22 -5.80 13.48 -11.46
C ARG A 22 -5.14 14.34 -10.38
N CYS A 23 -4.00 13.90 -9.84
CA CYS A 23 -3.28 14.62 -8.80
C CYS A 23 -2.22 15.53 -9.44
N LEU A 24 -2.29 16.84 -9.18
CA LEU A 24 -1.37 17.81 -9.78
C LEU A 24 0.07 17.73 -9.24
N HIS A 25 0.23 17.14 -8.06
CA HIS A 25 1.52 16.96 -7.40
C HIS A 25 1.49 15.80 -6.41
N THR A 26 2.66 15.33 -6.02
CA THR A 26 2.86 14.19 -5.10
C THR A 26 2.10 14.34 -3.78
N LEU A 27 2.08 15.53 -3.18
CA LEU A 27 1.36 15.74 -1.93
C LEU A 27 -0.15 15.49 -2.07
N ALA A 28 -0.77 15.94 -3.17
CA ALA A 28 -2.20 15.72 -3.41
C ALA A 28 -2.52 14.23 -3.58
N PHE A 29 -1.61 13.47 -4.19
CA PHE A 29 -1.73 12.02 -4.25
C PHE A 29 -1.68 11.38 -2.86
N ILE A 30 -0.68 11.74 -2.05
CA ILE A 30 -0.53 11.21 -0.68
C ILE A 30 -1.78 11.53 0.17
N GLU A 31 -2.30 12.76 0.11
CA GLU A 31 -3.51 13.14 0.84
C GLU A 31 -4.74 12.33 0.42
N ARG A 32 -4.90 12.07 -0.89
CA ARG A 32 -6.01 11.24 -1.39
C ARG A 32 -5.86 9.79 -1.01
N ALA A 33 -4.64 9.25 -1.08
CA ALA A 33 -4.33 7.90 -0.65
C ALA A 33 -4.55 7.73 0.86
N GLN A 34 -4.18 8.73 1.67
CA GLN A 34 -4.48 8.73 3.11
C GLN A 34 -5.98 8.70 3.37
N ARG A 35 -6.76 9.58 2.72
CA ARG A 35 -8.23 9.58 2.87
C ARG A 35 -8.86 8.25 2.45
N TRP A 36 -8.32 7.62 1.42
CA TRP A 36 -8.75 6.28 1.01
C TRP A 36 -8.46 5.29 2.13
N GLN A 37 -7.22 5.22 2.63
CA GLN A 37 -6.86 4.32 3.72
C GLN A 37 -7.73 4.57 4.97
N ASP A 38 -7.93 5.83 5.37
CA ASP A 38 -8.77 6.21 6.50
C ASP A 38 -10.21 5.71 6.32
N THR A 39 -10.73 5.80 5.09
CA THR A 39 -12.08 5.31 4.78
C THR A 39 -12.18 3.81 4.97
N TRP A 40 -11.20 3.05 4.48
CA TRP A 40 -11.24 1.58 4.53
C TRP A 40 -10.87 1.00 5.91
N ASP A 41 -9.96 1.64 6.63
CA ASP A 41 -9.47 1.15 7.92
C ASP A 41 -10.35 1.60 9.10
N TYR A 42 -10.97 2.78 9.02
CA TYR A 42 -11.70 3.38 10.16
C TYR A 42 -13.19 3.59 9.93
N LEU A 43 -13.61 4.02 8.74
CA LEU A 43 -14.99 4.46 8.50
C LEU A 43 -15.87 3.34 7.93
N ARG A 44 -15.32 2.48 7.09
CA ARG A 44 -16.08 1.45 6.38
C ARG A 44 -16.30 0.23 7.29
N PRO A 45 -17.57 -0.20 7.51
CA PRO A 45 -17.84 -1.48 8.14
C PRO A 45 -17.42 -2.63 7.22
N HIS A 46 -16.82 -3.68 7.79
CA HIS A 46 -16.45 -4.88 7.05
C HIS A 46 -17.37 -6.04 7.42
N PHE A 47 -17.81 -6.81 6.42
CA PHE A 47 -18.76 -7.92 6.59
C PHE A 47 -18.15 -9.30 6.32
N GLY A 48 -16.82 -9.36 6.21
CA GLY A 48 -16.08 -10.63 6.22
C GLY A 48 -16.30 -11.40 7.52
N GLU A 49 -15.97 -12.69 7.49
CA GLU A 49 -16.13 -13.58 8.63
C GLU A 49 -15.44 -13.03 9.88
N GLY A 50 -16.16 -13.03 11.00
CA GLY A 50 -15.66 -12.54 12.29
C GLY A 50 -15.57 -11.02 12.42
N MET A 51 -15.95 -10.22 11.42
CA MET A 51 -15.90 -8.75 11.53
C MET A 51 -17.11 -8.15 12.25
N GLU A 52 -18.27 -8.80 12.22
CA GLU A 52 -19.49 -8.34 12.91
C GLU A 52 -19.90 -6.91 12.49
N GLY A 53 -19.59 -6.50 11.26
CA GLY A 53 -19.87 -5.15 10.76
C GLY A 53 -18.95 -4.06 11.32
N LYS A 54 -17.90 -4.41 12.08
CA LYS A 54 -16.89 -3.47 12.58
C LYS A 54 -15.93 -3.07 11.46
N SER A 55 -15.34 -1.88 11.58
CA SER A 55 -14.17 -1.52 10.76
C SER A 55 -12.92 -2.31 11.21
N PRO A 56 -11.88 -2.42 10.37
CA PRO A 56 -10.60 -3.02 10.77
C PRO A 56 -10.05 -2.43 12.06
N ALA A 57 -10.09 -1.10 12.23
CA ALA A 57 -9.62 -0.43 13.43
C ALA A 57 -10.45 -0.80 14.68
N GLU A 58 -11.77 -0.87 14.56
CA GLU A 58 -12.66 -1.29 15.65
C GLU A 58 -12.44 -2.76 16.01
N LYS A 59 -12.30 -3.63 15.01
CA LYS A 59 -12.02 -5.05 15.24
C LYS A 59 -10.69 -5.22 15.96
N LEU A 60 -9.65 -4.52 15.54
CA LEU A 60 -8.34 -4.55 16.19
C LEU A 60 -8.41 -4.12 17.65
N LYS A 61 -9.09 -2.99 17.94
CA LYS A 61 -9.32 -2.51 19.31
C LYS A 61 -10.09 -3.52 20.16
N SER A 62 -11.10 -4.18 19.58
CA SER A 62 -11.92 -5.18 20.29
C SER A 62 -11.22 -6.52 20.50
N SER A 63 -10.12 -6.80 19.78
CA SER A 63 -9.42 -8.08 19.82
C SER A 63 -8.63 -8.33 21.11
N GLY A 64 -8.38 -7.28 21.91
CA GLY A 64 -7.49 -7.36 23.07
C GLY A 64 -6.01 -7.55 22.71
N ALA A 65 -5.65 -7.46 21.43
CA ALA A 65 -4.26 -7.53 21.01
C ALA A 65 -3.45 -6.36 21.58
N MET A 66 -2.27 -6.66 22.13
CA MET A 66 -1.33 -5.65 22.65
C MET A 66 -0.60 -4.95 21.50
N ILE A 67 -1.33 -4.20 20.68
CA ILE A 67 -0.79 -3.43 19.56
C ILE A 67 -0.70 -1.97 19.98
N SER A 68 0.42 -1.32 19.62
CA SER A 68 0.57 0.12 19.87
C SER A 68 -0.49 0.91 19.13
N GLU A 69 -1.12 1.87 19.82
CA GLU A 69 -2.09 2.80 19.22
C GLU A 69 -1.52 3.60 18.03
N ARG A 70 -0.20 3.65 17.88
CA ARG A 70 0.49 4.32 16.77
C ARG A 70 0.52 3.52 15.47
N VAL A 71 0.20 2.23 15.51
CA VAL A 71 0.18 1.37 14.31
C VAL A 71 -1.00 1.72 13.42
N LEU A 72 -2.16 1.98 14.01
CA LEU A 72 -3.37 2.32 13.26
C LEU A 72 -3.22 3.61 12.44
N PRO A 73 -2.79 4.75 13.00
CA PRO A 73 -2.67 6.01 12.25
C PRO A 73 -1.32 6.10 11.51
N PHE A 74 -0.74 4.98 11.07
CA PHE A 74 0.50 5.03 10.32
C PHE A 74 0.26 5.74 8.98
N PRO A 75 1.04 6.78 8.66
CA PRO A 75 0.75 7.61 7.49
C PRO A 75 1.08 6.87 6.19
N VAL A 76 0.31 7.17 5.15
CA VAL A 76 0.66 6.81 3.77
C VAL A 76 1.95 7.54 3.40
N ILE A 77 2.94 6.75 2.98
CA ILE A 77 4.23 7.25 2.54
C ILE A 77 4.57 6.71 1.16
N LEU A 78 5.25 7.52 0.36
CA LEU A 78 5.93 7.00 -0.82
C LEU A 78 7.17 6.23 -0.39
N LEU A 79 7.24 4.96 -0.77
CA LEU A 79 8.39 4.12 -0.49
C LEU A 79 9.68 4.72 -1.06
N GLU A 80 9.63 5.35 -2.23
CA GLU A 80 10.77 6.08 -2.80
C GLU A 80 11.26 7.22 -1.90
N GLY A 81 10.34 7.95 -1.28
CA GLY A 81 10.66 9.01 -0.33
C GLY A 81 11.32 8.45 0.94
N ALA A 82 10.77 7.36 1.47
CA ALA A 82 11.33 6.67 2.63
C ALA A 82 12.72 6.07 2.33
N LEU A 83 12.84 5.34 1.22
CA LEU A 83 14.08 4.74 0.76
C LEU A 83 15.13 5.78 0.40
N ARG A 84 14.77 6.97 -0.11
CA ARG A 84 15.75 8.05 -0.35
C ARG A 84 16.36 8.55 0.96
N LYS A 85 15.55 8.68 2.01
CA LYS A 85 16.03 9.05 3.35
C LYS A 85 16.86 7.94 3.98
N ILE A 86 16.43 6.68 3.83
CA ILE A 86 17.18 5.52 4.32
C ILE A 86 18.49 5.37 3.54
N LYS A 87 18.47 5.47 2.21
CA LYS A 87 19.67 5.47 1.38
C LYS A 87 20.62 6.57 1.80
N SER A 88 20.13 7.82 1.93
CA SER A 88 20.92 8.93 2.49
C SER A 88 21.55 8.53 3.82
N LEU A 89 20.78 7.99 4.77
CA LEU A 89 21.27 7.54 6.06
C LEU A 89 22.30 6.39 5.94
N THR A 90 22.06 5.39 5.09
CA THR A 90 22.98 4.27 4.85
C THR A 90 24.24 4.68 4.09
N THR A 91 24.16 5.68 3.21
CA THR A 91 25.30 6.29 2.50
C THR A 91 26.19 7.04 3.48
N TYR A 92 25.60 7.72 4.48
CA TYR A 92 26.35 8.29 5.60
C TYR A 92 26.96 7.23 6.54
N LEU A 93 26.39 6.01 6.58
CA LEU A 93 26.74 4.99 7.57
C LEU A 93 27.53 3.77 7.05
N LYS A 94 27.88 3.67 5.76
CA LYS A 94 28.76 2.60 5.27
C LYS A 94 29.73 3.03 4.16
N PRO A 95 31.05 2.78 4.32
CA PRO A 95 31.87 2.29 3.22
C PRO A 95 31.74 0.76 3.20
N LEU A 96 31.02 0.14 2.25
CA LEU A 96 31.28 -1.25 1.81
C LEU A 96 30.26 -1.76 0.77
N LYS A 97 30.83 -2.14 -0.38
CA LYS A 97 30.47 -3.15 -1.39
C LYS A 97 29.02 -3.15 -1.89
N THR A 98 28.86 -2.52 -3.05
CA THR A 98 27.76 -2.71 -3.99
C THR A 98 27.70 -4.16 -4.46
N VAL A 99 26.53 -4.77 -4.33
CA VAL A 99 26.18 -6.00 -5.05
C VAL A 99 25.32 -5.56 -6.23
N ASP A 100 25.78 -5.82 -7.44
CA ASP A 100 25.10 -5.40 -8.66
C ASP A 100 23.82 -6.22 -8.87
N TYR A 101 22.70 -5.52 -8.99
CA TYR A 101 21.42 -6.14 -9.34
C TYR A 101 21.40 -6.41 -10.84
N VAL A 102 21.31 -7.68 -11.24
CA VAL A 102 21.20 -8.06 -12.65
C VAL A 102 19.74 -7.99 -13.07
N HIS A 103 19.40 -7.02 -13.93
CA HIS A 103 18.08 -6.95 -14.53
C HIS A 103 17.85 -8.15 -15.47
N THR A 104 16.75 -8.88 -15.25
CA THR A 104 16.26 -9.87 -16.20
C THR A 104 15.83 -9.16 -17.48
N LYS A 105 16.55 -9.42 -18.58
CA LYS A 105 16.17 -8.94 -19.91
C LYS A 105 14.96 -9.75 -20.38
N CYS A 106 13.78 -9.13 -20.41
CA CYS A 106 12.66 -9.70 -21.17
C CYS A 106 13.02 -9.67 -22.66
N HIS A 107 13.12 -10.85 -23.28
CA HIS A 107 13.19 -10.96 -24.73
C HIS A 107 11.81 -10.55 -25.30
N VAL A 108 11.74 -9.35 -25.89
CA VAL A 108 10.63 -9.00 -26.76
C VAL A 108 10.79 -9.84 -28.03
N SER A 109 10.03 -10.92 -28.13
CA SER A 109 9.81 -11.59 -29.40
C SER A 109 9.00 -10.66 -30.30
N THR A 110 9.66 -10.06 -31.28
CA THR A 110 8.99 -9.44 -32.43
C THR A 110 8.30 -10.55 -33.23
N GLY A 111 7.10 -10.93 -32.82
CA GLY A 111 6.21 -11.73 -33.65
C GLY A 111 5.59 -10.83 -34.70
N ASN A 112 6.09 -10.91 -35.93
CA ASN A 112 5.34 -10.47 -37.10
C ASN A 112 4.06 -11.33 -37.16
N LEU A 113 2.90 -10.69 -36.98
CA LEU A 113 1.63 -11.32 -37.33
C LEU A 113 1.45 -11.29 -38.86
N PRO A 114 0.85 -12.35 -39.46
CA PRO A 114 0.57 -12.46 -40.89
C PRO A 114 -0.51 -11.48 -41.38
#